data_AF-X1FC94-F1
#
_entry.id   AF-X1FC94-F1
#
_cell.length_a   1.000
_cell.length_b   1.000
_cell.length_c   1.000
_cell.angle_alpha   90.00
_cell.angle_beta   90.00
_cell.angle_gamma   90.00
#
_symmetry.space_group_name_H-M   'P 1'
#
loop_
_entity.id
_entity.type
_entity.pdbx_description
1 polymer ?
#
loop_
_entity_poly.entity_id
_entity_poly.type
_entity_poly.pdbx_seq_one_letter_code
_entity_poly.pdbx_strand_id
1 'polypeptide(L)' 'MKKFTKAELGKYNGKNGMPIFVAYQGKVYDVSSSFLWKKGKHQVLHKA' A
#
# COMPACT_ATOMS: atom_id res chain seq x y z
N MET A 1 9.15 -15.33 -3.19
CA MET A 1 8.30 -14.21 -3.68
C MET A 1 6.87 -14.45 -3.21
N LYS A 2 6.24 -13.48 -2.54
CA LYS A 2 4.85 -13.60 -2.09
C LYS A 2 3.92 -13.13 -3.21
N LYS A 3 2.88 -13.92 -3.52
CA LYS A 3 1.80 -13.53 -4.42
C LYS A 3 0.63 -12.98 -3.61
N PHE A 4 -0.10 -12.05 -4.19
CA PHE A 4 -1.29 -11.46 -3.56
C PHE A 4 -2.44 -11.50 -4.56
N THR A 5 -3.61 -11.88 -4.08
CA THR A 5 -4.87 -11.51 -4.72
C THR A 5 -5.14 -10.01 -4.48
N LYS A 6 -6.02 -9.41 -5.29
CA LYS A 6 -6.44 -8.01 -5.08
C LYS A 6 -7.00 -7.77 -3.68
N ALA A 7 -7.80 -8.71 -3.16
CA ALA A 7 -8.42 -8.62 -1.84
C ALA A 7 -7.38 -8.69 -0.71
N GLU A 8 -6.37 -9.54 -0.83
CA GLU A 8 -5.27 -9.59 0.13
C GLU A 8 -4.42 -8.32 0.08
N LEU A 9 -4.10 -7.84 -1.12
CA LEU A 9 -3.32 -6.62 -1.29
C LEU A 9 -4.02 -5.39 -0.69
N GLY A 10 -5.34 -5.29 -0.82
CA GLY A 10 -6.13 -4.17 -0.28
C GLY A 10 -6.06 -3.99 1.24
N LYS A 11 -5.61 -5.02 1.98
CA LYS A 11 -5.39 -4.93 3.44
C LYS A 11 -4.15 -4.11 3.81
N TYR A 12 -3.19 -3.99 2.90
CA TYR A 12 -1.91 -3.31 3.12
C TYR A 12 -1.96 -1.86 2.62
N ASN A 13 -2.87 -1.09 3.21
CA ASN A 13 -3.20 0.27 2.79
C ASN A 13 -2.68 1.35 3.75
N GLY A 14 -1.81 1.01 4.70
CA GLY A 14 -1.28 1.97 5.68
C GLY A 14 -2.20 2.33 6.85
N LYS A 15 -3.45 1.84 6.88
CA LYS A 15 -4.36 2.05 8.00
C LYS A 15 -4.08 1.02 9.10
N ASN A 16 -4.43 1.35 10.34
CA ASN A 16 -4.32 0.45 11.51
C ASN A 16 -2.90 -0.12 11.72
N GLY A 17 -1.85 0.62 11.33
CA GLY A 17 -0.46 0.18 11.46
C GLY A 17 -0.02 -0.87 10.43
N MET A 18 -0.85 -1.18 9.43
CA MET A 18 -0.46 -2.10 8.36
C MET A 18 0.59 -1.47 7.44
N PRO A 19 1.51 -2.26 6.85
CA PRO A 19 2.37 -1.80 5.75
C PRO A 19 1.56 -1.24 4.58
N ILE A 20 2.24 -0.49 3.72
CA ILE A 20 1.66 0.11 2.53
C ILE A 20 2.27 -0.53 1.30
N PHE A 21 1.44 -1.26 0.55
CA PHE A 21 1.84 -1.94 -0.66
C PHE A 21 1.13 -1.36 -1.89
N VAL A 22 1.90 -1.16 -2.96
CA VAL A 22 1.39 -0.68 -4.25
C VAL A 22 1.66 -1.74 -5.32
N ALA A 23 0.64 -2.09 -6.11
CA ALA A 23 0.83 -2.93 -7.29
C ALA A 23 0.99 -2.09 -8.55
N TYR A 24 2.02 -2.39 -9.33
CA TYR A 24 2.23 -1.80 -10.65
C TYR A 24 2.82 -2.88 -11.58
N GLN A 25 2.22 -3.04 -12.77
CA GLN A 25 2.65 -4.01 -13.79
C GLN A 25 2.89 -5.43 -13.25
N GLY A 26 1.99 -5.93 -12.39
CA GLY A 26 2.07 -7.29 -11.83
C GLY A 26 3.10 -7.48 -10.71
N LYS A 27 3.81 -6.42 -10.30
CA LYS A 27 4.74 -6.42 -9.17
C LYS A 27 4.15 -5.63 -8.00
N VAL A 28 4.47 -6.05 -6.78
CA VAL A 28 4.06 -5.37 -5.55
C VAL A 28 5.30 -4.72 -4.93
N TYR A 29 5.17 -3.44 -4.59
CA TYR A 29 6.22 -2.61 -4.02
C TYR A 29 5.82 -2.21 -2.60
N ASP A 30 6.76 -2.36 -1.66
CA ASP A 30 6.61 -1.82 -0.32
C ASP A 30 7.01 -0.34 -0.32
N VAL A 31 6.05 0.53 -0.01
CA VAL A 31 6.25 1.98 0.08
C VAL A 31 6.02 2.49 1.50
N SER A 32 6.06 1.61 2.50
CA SER A 32 5.75 1.93 3.90
C SER A 32 6.63 3.02 4.51
N SER A 33 7.87 3.15 4.01
CA SER A 33 8.82 4.18 4.43
C SER A 33 8.50 5.58 3.86
N SER A 34 7.68 5.67 2.82
CA SER A 34 7.41 6.94 2.13
C SER A 34 6.39 7.79 2.89
N PHE A 35 6.76 9.03 3.17
CA PHE A 35 5.87 10.02 3.79
C PHE A 35 4.58 10.25 2.99
N LEU A 36 4.67 10.16 1.66
CA LEU A 36 3.57 10.42 0.73
C LEU A 36 2.43 9.41 0.87
N TRP A 37 2.65 8.28 1.54
CA TRP A 37 1.72 7.15 1.62
C TRP A 37 1.26 6.83 3.05
N LYS A 38 1.80 7.53 4.06
CA LYS A 38 1.55 7.25 5.48
C LYS A 38 0.07 7.34 5.83
N LYS A 39 -0.37 6.43 6.70
CA LYS A 39 -1.74 6.38 7.25
C LYS A 39 -2.84 6.24 6.17
N GLY A 40 -2.50 5.66 5.01
CA GLY A 40 -3.43 5.49 3.89
C GLY A 40 -3.81 6.79 3.19
N LYS A 41 -2.96 7.82 3.29
CA LYS A 41 -3.04 9.02 2.45
C LYS A 41 -2.15 8.83 1.25
N HIS A 42 -2.67 8.91 0.03
CA HIS A 42 -1.90 8.81 -1.20
C HIS A 42 -1.53 10.21 -1.69
N GLN A 43 -0.23 10.48 -1.81
CA GLN A 43 0.32 11.80 -2.16
C GLN A 43 -0.13 12.91 -1.18
N VAL A 44 -0.43 12.57 0.09
CA VAL A 44 -0.99 13.49 1.10
C VAL A 44 -2.40 14.03 0.74
N LEU A 45 -2.91 13.76 -0.45
CA LEU A 45 -4.12 14.36 -1.02
C LEU A 45 -5.32 13.39 -1.06
N HIS A 46 -5.09 12.12 -1.41
CA HIS A 46 -6.16 11.14 -1.64
C HIS A 46 -6.23 10.10 -0.51
N LYS A 47 -7.36 9.43 -0.34
CA LYS A 47 -7.54 8.35 0.65
C LYS A 47 -7.49 6.98 -0.06
N ALA A 48 -6.85 6.02 0.60
CA ALA A 48 -6.84 4.61 0.23
C ALA A 48 -8.20 3.93 0.44
#